data_AF-A0A015IM64-F1
#
_entry.id   AF-A0A015IM64-F1
#
_cell.length_a   1.000
_cell.length_b   1.000
_cell.length_c   1.000
_cell.angle_alpha   90.00
_cell.angle_beta   90.00
_cell.angle_gamma   90.00
#
_symmetry.space_group_name_H-M   'P 1'
#
loop_
_entity.id
_entity.type
_entity.pdbx_description
1 polymer ?
#
loop_
_entity_poly.entity_id
_entity_poly.type
_entity_poly.pdbx_seq_one_letter_code
_entity_poly.pdbx_strand_id
1 'polypeptide(L)'
;MNLRTVCLGKFLSVTPLKSLPDSFAVEFTAMDCWNCDPPSNSCLRLARGLIPISLTSFLETHFSLSTVCSIFDTPLHDFHFDLYVQIWLCCSVFFHHWESAQGITNKMKSSTIGPSPTSHPSSQISPAISTPSLATASLDSWVFGFPLI
;
A
#
# COMPACT_ATOMS: atom_id res chain seq x y z
N MET A 1 -3.95 -9.40 10.44
CA MET A 1 -5.18 -10.25 10.60
C MET A 1 -5.69 -10.71 9.21
N ASN A 2 -6.43 -11.82 9.06
CA ASN A 2 -7.03 -12.18 7.76
C ASN A 2 -8.37 -11.44 7.56
N LEU A 3 -8.33 -10.32 6.82
CA LEU A 3 -9.48 -9.44 6.53
C LEU A 3 -10.73 -10.21 6.11
N ARG A 4 -10.58 -11.18 5.20
CA ARG A 4 -11.68 -11.99 4.66
C ARG A 4 -12.45 -12.73 5.75
N THR A 5 -11.73 -13.43 6.64
CA THR A 5 -12.36 -14.26 7.68
C THR A 5 -13.03 -13.40 8.75
N VAL A 6 -12.44 -12.25 9.08
CA VAL A 6 -13.01 -11.30 10.04
C VAL A 6 -14.31 -10.71 9.52
N CYS A 7 -14.31 -10.23 8.26
CA CYS A 7 -15.51 -9.71 7.62
C CYS A 7 -16.60 -10.77 7.51
N LEU A 8 -16.27 -11.99 7.04
CA LEU A 8 -17.25 -13.07 6.93
C LEU A 8 -17.91 -13.38 8.28
N GLY A 9 -17.12 -13.50 9.35
CA GLY A 9 -17.66 -13.75 10.70
C GLY A 9 -18.61 -12.64 11.16
N LYS A 10 -18.27 -11.37 10.89
CA LYS A 10 -19.16 -10.23 11.19
C LYS A 10 -20.46 -10.29 10.38
N PHE A 11 -20.40 -10.58 9.08
CA PHE A 11 -21.61 -10.69 8.25
C PHE A 11 -22.53 -11.84 8.70
N LEU A 12 -21.96 -12.99 9.08
CA LEU A 12 -22.74 -14.13 9.59
C LEU A 12 -23.36 -13.85 10.97
N SER A 13 -22.82 -12.89 11.72
CA SER A 13 -23.32 -12.51 13.05
C SER A 13 -24.40 -11.43 13.02
N VAL A 14 -24.59 -10.77 11.87
CA VAL A 14 -25.57 -9.69 11.71
C VAL A 14 -26.81 -10.21 11.00
N THR A 15 -27.99 -9.79 11.47
CA THR A 15 -29.26 -10.12 10.82
C THR A 15 -29.32 -9.51 9.42
N PRO A 16 -29.44 -10.32 8.35
CA PRO A 16 -29.55 -9.81 6.99
C PRO A 16 -30.96 -9.26 6.71
N LEU A 17 -31.10 -8.43 5.67
CA LEU A 17 -32.39 -7.91 5.19
C LEU A 17 -33.24 -9.00 4.51
N LYS A 18 -32.59 -10.01 3.95
CA LYS A 18 -33.20 -11.18 3.31
C LYS A 18 -32.52 -12.43 3.82
N SER A 19 -33.20 -13.57 3.78
CA SER A 19 -32.56 -14.85 4.12
C SER A 19 -31.27 -15.02 3.34
N LEU A 20 -30.21 -15.37 4.06
CA LEU A 20 -28.91 -15.64 3.47
C LEU A 20 -28.96 -17.01 2.79
N PRO A 21 -28.49 -17.16 1.54
CA PRO A 21 -28.41 -18.46 0.90
C PRO A 21 -27.30 -19.30 1.54
N ASP A 22 -27.46 -20.62 1.53
CA ASP A 22 -26.45 -21.57 2.05
C ASP A 22 -25.09 -21.41 1.34
N SER A 23 -25.09 -20.94 0.09
CA SER A 23 -23.89 -20.69 -0.71
C SER A 23 -23.16 -19.38 -0.36
N PHE A 24 -23.74 -18.49 0.45
CA PHE A 24 -23.19 -17.15 0.67
C PHE A 24 -21.72 -17.15 1.10
N ALA A 25 -21.36 -17.99 2.08
CA ALA A 25 -19.99 -18.04 2.58
C ALA A 25 -19.01 -18.53 1.51
N VAL A 26 -19.43 -19.48 0.68
CA VAL A 26 -18.62 -20.01 -0.43
C VAL A 26 -18.45 -18.95 -1.50
N GLU A 27 -19.52 -18.30 -1.94
CA GLU A 27 -19.48 -17.24 -2.94
C GLU A 27 -18.68 -16.04 -2.47
N PHE A 28 -18.91 -15.59 -1.22
CA PHE A 28 -18.15 -14.51 -0.60
C PHE A 28 -16.66 -14.84 -0.61
N THR A 29 -16.24 -16.03 -0.16
CA THR A 29 -14.82 -16.38 -0.08
C THR A 29 -14.16 -16.63 -1.44
N ALA A 30 -14.96 -16.94 -2.47
CA ALA A 30 -14.52 -17.12 -3.84
C ALA A 30 -14.35 -15.80 -4.62
N MET A 31 -14.77 -14.66 -4.06
CA MET A 31 -14.61 -13.36 -4.73
C MET A 31 -13.14 -13.03 -5.01
N ASP A 32 -12.88 -12.49 -6.19
CA ASP A 32 -11.55 -12.15 -6.72
C ASP A 32 -10.76 -11.16 -5.85
N CYS A 33 -11.46 -10.32 -5.10
CA CYS A 33 -10.85 -9.32 -4.22
C CYS A 33 -9.99 -9.93 -3.11
N TRP A 34 -10.20 -11.19 -2.74
CA TRP A 34 -9.38 -11.86 -1.73
C TRP A 34 -8.06 -12.40 -2.26
N ASN A 35 -7.93 -12.56 -3.58
CA ASN A 35 -6.71 -13.07 -4.18
C ASN A 35 -5.75 -11.93 -4.56
N CYS A 36 -4.57 -11.94 -3.95
CA CYS A 36 -3.52 -10.96 -4.17
C CYS A 36 -2.28 -11.54 -4.85
N ASP A 37 -2.33 -12.79 -5.34
CA ASP A 37 -1.23 -13.46 -6.03
C ASP A 37 -1.68 -14.08 -7.38
N PRO A 38 -1.39 -13.42 -8.51
CA PRO A 38 -0.99 -12.02 -8.64
C PRO A 38 -2.11 -11.06 -8.21
N PRO A 39 -1.80 -9.80 -7.87
CA PRO A 39 -2.79 -8.89 -7.32
C PRO A 39 -3.88 -8.53 -8.33
N SER A 40 -5.12 -8.95 -8.05
CA SER A 40 -6.30 -8.48 -8.79
C SER A 40 -6.53 -6.98 -8.55
N ASN A 41 -7.18 -6.29 -9.50
CA ASN A 41 -7.55 -4.88 -9.29
C ASN A 41 -8.42 -4.71 -8.03
N SER A 42 -9.30 -5.67 -7.78
CA SER A 42 -10.17 -5.72 -6.60
C SER A 42 -9.36 -5.88 -5.31
N CYS A 43 -8.33 -6.74 -5.28
CA CYS A 43 -7.42 -6.82 -4.13
C CYS A 43 -6.67 -5.48 -3.92
N LEU A 44 -6.17 -4.86 -4.98
CA LEU A 44 -5.45 -3.57 -4.87
C LEU A 44 -6.31 -2.46 -4.29
N ARG A 45 -7.63 -2.49 -4.51
CA ARG A 45 -8.57 -1.57 -3.86
C ARG A 45 -8.63 -1.80 -2.35
N LEU A 46 -8.73 -3.06 -1.91
CA LEU A 46 -8.69 -3.39 -0.47
C LEU A 46 -7.37 -2.94 0.18
N ALA A 47 -6.24 -3.15 -0.51
CA ALA A 47 -4.93 -2.68 -0.08
C ALA A 47 -4.82 -1.16 0.07
N ARG A 48 -5.72 -0.40 -0.59
CA ARG A 48 -5.84 1.07 -0.47
C ARG A 48 -6.95 1.50 0.50
N GLY A 49 -7.52 0.57 1.27
CA GLY A 49 -8.63 0.84 2.19
C GLY A 49 -9.98 1.07 1.51
N LEU A 50 -10.15 0.64 0.26
CA LEU A 50 -11.37 0.80 -0.53
C LEU A 50 -12.10 -0.53 -0.72
N ILE A 51 -13.43 -0.52 -0.57
CA ILE A 51 -14.28 -1.68 -0.85
C ILE A 51 -14.49 -1.79 -2.37
N PRO A 52 -14.18 -2.93 -3.02
CA PRO A 52 -14.45 -3.14 -4.44
C PRO A 52 -15.93 -3.11 -4.76
N ILE A 53 -16.29 -2.54 -5.93
CA ILE A 53 -17.69 -2.43 -6.36
C ILE A 53 -18.37 -3.80 -6.46
N SER A 54 -17.67 -4.82 -6.99
CA SER A 54 -18.20 -6.19 -7.09
C SER A 54 -18.58 -6.75 -5.71
N LEU A 55 -17.74 -6.52 -4.70
CA LEU A 55 -17.98 -6.92 -3.31
C LEU A 55 -19.16 -6.17 -2.70
N THR A 56 -19.22 -4.85 -2.90
CA THR A 56 -20.36 -4.04 -2.42
C THR A 56 -21.66 -4.50 -3.07
N SER A 57 -21.71 -4.65 -4.39
CA SER A 57 -22.90 -5.10 -5.11
C SER A 57 -23.35 -6.50 -4.69
N PHE A 58 -22.43 -7.43 -4.43
CA PHE A 58 -22.75 -8.74 -3.89
C PHE A 58 -23.42 -8.63 -2.52
N LEU A 59 -22.85 -7.84 -1.61
CA LEU A 59 -23.34 -7.71 -0.23
C LEU A 59 -24.65 -6.93 -0.12
N GLU A 60 -24.87 -5.93 -0.97
CA GLU A 60 -26.10 -5.13 -1.00
C GLU A 60 -27.35 -5.94 -1.39
N THR A 61 -27.18 -7.15 -1.95
CA THR A 61 -28.31 -8.07 -2.18
C THR A 61 -28.91 -8.60 -0.87
N HIS A 62 -28.13 -8.62 0.22
CA HIS A 62 -28.48 -9.19 1.52
C HIS A 62 -28.44 -8.19 2.68
N PHE A 63 -27.62 -7.14 2.61
CA PHE A 63 -27.38 -6.19 3.70
C PHE A 63 -27.59 -4.75 3.24
N SER A 64 -27.83 -3.84 4.18
CA SER A 64 -27.85 -2.40 3.87
C SER A 64 -26.44 -1.89 3.63
N LEU A 65 -26.27 -0.87 2.77
CA LEU A 65 -24.97 -0.23 2.55
C LEU A 65 -24.33 0.28 3.86
N SER A 66 -25.15 0.79 4.79
CA SER A 66 -24.68 1.21 6.12
C SER A 66 -24.06 0.04 6.91
N THR A 67 -24.72 -1.12 6.90
CA THR A 67 -24.22 -2.36 7.52
C THR A 67 -22.92 -2.83 6.85
N VAL A 68 -22.86 -2.79 5.51
CA VAL A 68 -21.65 -3.15 4.76
C VAL A 68 -20.48 -2.25 5.17
N CYS A 69 -20.64 -0.93 5.09
CA CYS A 69 -19.59 0.03 5.43
C CYS A 69 -19.10 -0.14 6.88
N SER A 70 -20.03 -0.23 7.85
CA SER A 70 -19.68 -0.39 9.28
C SER A 70 -18.96 -1.70 9.59
N ILE A 71 -19.28 -2.80 8.90
CA ILE A 71 -18.58 -4.07 9.06
C ILE A 71 -17.15 -3.97 8.55
N PHE A 72 -16.93 -3.25 7.43
CA PHE A 72 -15.62 -3.09 6.80
C PHE A 72 -14.73 -2.04 7.44
N ASP A 73 -15.28 -1.03 8.12
CA ASP A 73 -14.55 0.12 8.63
C ASP A 73 -13.30 -0.27 9.45
N THR A 74 -13.49 -0.96 10.58
CA THR A 74 -12.36 -1.38 11.42
C THR A 74 -11.46 -2.41 10.73
N PRO A 75 -11.98 -3.51 10.14
CA PRO A 75 -11.12 -4.52 9.52
C PRO A 75 -10.27 -3.97 8.35
N LEU A 76 -10.80 -3.05 7.54
CA LEU A 76 -10.02 -2.40 6.48
C LEU A 76 -8.96 -1.47 7.03
N HIS A 77 -9.28 -0.69 8.06
CA HIS A 77 -8.32 0.17 8.72
C HIS A 77 -7.14 -0.66 9.26
N ASP A 78 -7.42 -1.73 10.01
CA ASP A 78 -6.40 -2.60 10.59
C ASP A 78 -5.58 -3.30 9.50
N PHE A 79 -6.24 -3.79 8.44
CA PHE A 79 -5.56 -4.39 7.30
C PHE A 79 -4.63 -3.41 6.58
N HIS A 80 -5.10 -2.19 6.32
CA HIS A 80 -4.32 -1.14 5.67
C HIS A 80 -3.12 -0.73 6.54
N PHE A 81 -3.33 -0.59 7.85
CA PHE A 81 -2.25 -0.29 8.80
C PHE A 81 -1.20 -1.41 8.85
N ASP A 82 -1.62 -2.67 9.00
CA ASP A 82 -0.74 -3.84 8.97
C ASP A 82 0.08 -3.86 7.66
N LEU A 83 -0.58 -3.65 6.52
CA LEU A 83 0.06 -3.63 5.21
C LEU A 83 1.07 -2.48 5.10
N TYR A 84 0.71 -1.29 5.55
CA TYR A 84 1.59 -0.13 5.56
C TYR A 84 2.87 -0.39 6.37
N VAL A 85 2.73 -0.92 7.59
CA VAL A 85 3.87 -1.27 8.45
C VAL A 85 4.78 -2.29 7.77
N GLN A 86 4.21 -3.32 7.13
CA GLN A 86 4.97 -4.35 6.43
C GLN A 86 5.72 -3.79 5.22
N ILE A 87 5.06 -2.97 4.40
CA ILE A 87 5.69 -2.32 3.24
C ILE A 87 6.82 -1.41 3.72
N TRP A 88 6.54 -0.55 4.70
CA TRP A 88 7.53 0.38 5.24
C TRP A 88 8.76 -0.34 5.81
N LEU A 89 8.55 -1.38 6.61
CA LEU A 89 9.64 -2.17 7.20
C LEU A 89 10.48 -2.85 6.11
N CYS A 90 9.82 -3.47 5.13
CA CYS A 90 10.47 -4.12 4.00
C CYS A 90 11.32 -3.11 3.20
N CYS A 91 10.74 -1.97 2.84
CA CYS A 91 11.44 -0.90 2.12
C CYS A 91 12.62 -0.34 2.93
N SER A 92 12.47 -0.17 4.26
CA SER A 92 13.55 0.30 5.13
C SER A 92 14.73 -0.69 5.16
N VAL A 93 14.46 -1.99 5.27
CA VAL A 93 15.50 -3.03 5.23
C VAL A 93 16.24 -3.02 3.89
N PHE A 94 15.51 -3.01 2.77
CA PHE A 94 16.13 -2.91 1.44
C PHE A 94 16.95 -1.63 1.27
N PHE A 95 16.44 -0.51 1.77
CA PHE A 95 17.14 0.76 1.72
C PHE A 95 18.46 0.69 2.49
N HIS A 96 18.49 0.13 3.70
CA HIS A 96 19.73 -0.05 4.45
C HIS A 96 20.74 -0.96 3.74
N HIS A 97 20.28 -2.05 3.12
CA HIS A 97 21.16 -2.89 2.32
C HIS A 97 21.73 -2.14 1.11
N TRP A 98 20.90 -1.37 0.42
CA TRP A 98 21.32 -0.54 -0.70
C TRP A 98 22.37 0.49 -0.25
N GLU A 99 22.14 1.21 0.84
CA GLU A 99 23.10 2.18 1.39
C GLU A 99 24.43 1.54 1.77
N SER A 100 24.39 0.37 2.41
CA SER A 100 25.59 -0.39 2.75
C SER A 100 26.37 -0.81 1.51
N ALA A 101 25.67 -1.21 0.43
CA ALA A 101 26.31 -1.56 -0.84
C ALA A 101 26.96 -0.35 -1.53
N GLN A 102 26.43 0.86 -1.31
CA GLN A 102 27.04 2.11 -1.78
C GLN A 102 28.19 2.60 -0.87
N GLY A 103 28.52 1.89 0.22
CA GLY A 103 29.52 2.33 1.19
C GLY A 103 29.11 3.56 2.00
N ILE A 104 27.82 3.92 1.99
CA ILE A 104 27.29 5.05 2.76
C ILE A 104 27.26 4.63 4.22
N THR A 105 28.15 5.23 5.02
CA THR A 105 28.22 4.97 6.47
C THR A 105 27.40 5.99 7.25
N ASN A 106 26.97 5.62 8.46
CA ASN A 106 26.32 6.56 9.38
C ASN A 106 27.19 7.81 9.64
N LYS A 107 28.52 7.65 9.66
CA LYS A 107 29.48 8.76 9.79
C LYS A 107 29.31 9.80 8.67
N MET A 108 29.14 9.33 7.43
CA MET A 108 28.97 10.16 6.24
C MET A 108 27.61 10.89 6.22
N LYS A 109 26.56 10.26 6.76
CA LYS A 109 25.25 10.90 6.95
C LYS A 109 25.25 11.96 8.05
N SER A 110 25.97 11.71 9.14
CA SER A 110 26.08 12.66 10.26
C SER A 110 27.03 13.83 10.00
N SER A 111 27.91 13.74 8.99
CA SER A 111 28.93 14.76 8.72
C SER A 111 28.45 16.00 7.96
N THR A 112 27.17 16.07 7.57
CA THR A 112 26.61 17.22 6.82
C THR A 112 26.19 18.40 7.71
N ILE A 113 26.21 18.27 9.04
CA ILE A 113 25.92 19.38 9.97
C ILE A 113 27.25 20.04 10.39
N GLY A 114 27.95 20.61 9.42
CA GLY A 114 28.85 21.74 9.65
C GLY A 114 28.19 22.97 9.02
N PRO A 115 28.42 24.20 9.53
CA PRO A 115 27.86 25.39 8.91
C PRO A 115 28.30 25.42 7.45
N SER A 116 27.34 25.40 6.52
CA SER A 116 27.62 25.60 5.10
C SER A 116 28.44 26.88 4.95
N PRO A 117 29.64 26.84 4.35
CA PRO A 117 30.36 28.06 4.06
C PRO A 117 29.63 28.78 2.93
N THR A 118 28.92 29.84 3.29
CA THR A 118 28.42 30.83 2.35
C THR A 118 29.61 31.60 1.78
N SER A 119 30.08 31.26 0.59
CA SER A 119 30.83 32.19 -0.28
C SER A 119 30.92 31.73 -1.74
N HIS A 120 30.35 32.59 -2.59
CA HIS A 120 30.26 32.74 -4.06
C HIS A 120 31.57 32.52 -4.87
N PRO A 121 31.62 32.53 -6.25
CA PRO A 121 30.68 33.11 -7.23
C PRO A 121 30.42 32.30 -8.54
N SER A 122 29.62 32.93 -9.40
CA SER A 122 29.20 32.54 -10.75
C SER A 122 30.34 32.26 -11.75
N SER A 123 30.03 31.35 -12.70
CA SER A 123 30.48 31.20 -14.11
C SER A 123 31.88 30.64 -14.44
N GLN A 124 31.95 29.44 -15.04
CA GLN A 124 32.27 29.22 -16.48
C GLN A 124 32.18 27.74 -16.90
N ILE A 125 31.82 27.53 -18.18
CA ILE A 125 31.49 26.28 -18.89
C ILE A 125 32.75 25.48 -19.32
N SER A 126 32.74 24.14 -19.18
CA SER A 126 32.95 23.20 -20.32
C SER A 126 32.80 21.71 -19.98
N PRO A 127 32.43 20.86 -20.98
CA PRO A 127 31.81 19.56 -20.77
C PRO A 127 32.78 18.39 -20.99
N ALA A 128 32.61 17.30 -20.23
CA ALA A 128 32.82 15.91 -20.65
C ALA A 128 33.08 15.02 -19.43
N ILE A 129 32.03 14.44 -18.84
CA ILE A 129 32.08 13.06 -18.33
C ILE A 129 30.74 12.42 -18.67
N SER A 130 30.84 11.35 -19.43
CA SER A 130 29.79 10.60 -20.09
C SER A 130 28.65 10.19 -19.16
N THR A 131 27.43 10.50 -19.60
CA THR A 131 26.19 9.93 -19.12
C THR A 131 26.20 8.40 -19.27
N PRO A 132 25.89 7.61 -18.23
CA PRO A 132 25.38 6.28 -18.47
C PRO A 132 23.94 6.41 -19.00
N SER A 133 23.73 5.89 -20.20
CA SER A 133 22.45 5.78 -20.87
C SER A 133 21.56 4.69 -20.24
N LEU A 134 20.24 4.91 -20.28
CA LEU A 134 19.10 4.03 -19.93
C LEU A 134 18.89 3.74 -18.42
N ALA A 135 17.68 3.82 -17.87
CA ALA A 135 16.41 3.39 -18.46
C ALA A 135 15.29 4.44 -18.36
N THR A 136 14.48 4.53 -19.41
CA THR A 136 13.12 5.06 -19.33
C THR A 136 12.35 4.17 -18.37
N ALA A 137 12.29 4.55 -17.09
CA ALA A 137 11.28 4.00 -16.19
C ALA A 137 9.92 4.46 -16.73
N SER A 138 9.06 3.50 -17.08
CA SER A 138 7.64 3.76 -17.35
C SER A 138 7.09 4.62 -16.23
N LEU A 139 6.17 5.53 -16.57
CA LEU A 139 5.50 6.46 -15.65
C LEU A 139 4.70 5.78 -14.52
N ASP A 140 4.72 4.44 -14.46
CA ASP A 140 4.08 3.61 -13.44
C ASP A 140 4.99 3.27 -12.25
N SER A 141 6.20 3.83 -12.17
CA SER A 141 7.07 3.65 -11.01
C SER A 141 6.57 4.54 -9.87
N TRP A 142 5.82 3.91 -8.95
CA TRP A 142 5.33 4.43 -7.68
C TRP A 142 6.38 5.27 -6.95
N VAL A 143 6.30 6.59 -7.10
CA VAL A 143 6.98 7.53 -6.21
C VAL A 143 6.08 7.67 -4.98
N PHE A 144 6.34 6.87 -3.95
CA PHE A 144 5.89 7.21 -2.60
C PHE A 144 6.67 8.44 -2.14
N GLY A 145 6.19 9.62 -2.52
CA GLY A 145 6.64 10.87 -1.94
C GLY A 145 6.07 10.98 -0.53
N PHE A 146 6.87 10.71 0.50
CA PHE A 146 6.55 11.14 1.85
C PHE A 146 7.08 12.56 2.08
N PRO A 147 6.28 13.48 2.65
CA PRO A 147 6.80 14.73 3.18
C PRO A 147 7.55 14.42 4.49
N LEU A 148 8.76 14.96 4.59
CA LEU A 148 9.49 15.06 5.86
C LEU A 148 8.71 16.00 6.79
N ILE A 149 8.30 15.50 7.96
CA ILE A 149 8.06 16.31 9.16
C ILE A 149 9.27 16.08 10.06
#